data_AF-A0A9E4M8U7-F1
#
_entry.id   AF-A0A9E4M8U7-F1
#
_cell.length_a   1.000
_cell.length_b   1.000
_cell.length_c   1.000
_cell.angle_alpha   90.00
_cell.angle_beta   90.00
_cell.angle_gamma   90.00
#
_symmetry.space_group_name_H-M   'P 1'
#
loop_
_entity.id
_entity.type
_entity.pdbx_description
1 polymer ?
#
loop_
_entity_poly.entity_id
_entity_poly.type
_entity_poly.pdbx_seq_one_letter_code
_entity_poly.pdbx_strand_id
1 'polypeptide(L)'
;MTCQQAEPLLARAADGTLDAERSRVLARHMDGCTDCRRALDMQRALREVLTARPEAPVPLGFAARVMASLPERELGAAAGWLDALNWRAWTLRLAPVAGALFVGAALGIGPSTEVAETGTSEFSELVAAWVSEEATDTGTTDPEELEAVTGLWRDGDELTDDLLIDVLLAGEPSGPPSGADEAAR
;
A
#
# COMPACT_ATOMS: atom_id res chain seq x y z
N MET A 1 -14.67 28.53 4.10
CA MET A 1 -13.23 28.79 4.12
C MET A 1 -13.00 30.21 4.59
N THR A 2 -12.07 30.40 5.52
CA THR A 2 -11.64 31.73 5.99
C THR A 2 -10.49 32.28 5.14
N CYS A 3 -10.23 33.58 5.18
CA CYS A 3 -9.11 34.17 4.42
C CYS A 3 -7.76 33.56 4.81
N GLN A 4 -7.56 33.25 6.10
CA GLN A 4 -6.34 32.61 6.61
C GLN A 4 -6.15 31.19 6.04
N GLN A 5 -7.23 30.46 5.78
CA GLN A 5 -7.19 29.15 5.12
C GLN A 5 -6.95 29.28 3.60
N ALA A 6 -7.42 30.38 3.00
CA ALA A 6 -7.27 30.64 1.57
C ALA A 6 -5.84 31.01 1.20
N GLU A 7 -5.16 31.82 2.03
CA GLU A 7 -3.81 32.35 1.80
C GLU A 7 -2.78 31.31 1.31
N PRO A 8 -2.56 30.17 2.00
CA PRO A 8 -1.61 29.16 1.54
C PRO A 8 -2.02 28.46 0.23
N LEU A 9 -3.31 28.50 -0.13
CA LEU A 9 -3.81 27.90 -1.38
C LEU A 9 -3.62 28.83 -2.58
N LEU A 10 -3.46 30.14 -2.37
CA LEU A 10 -3.31 31.12 -3.45
C LEU A 10 -2.03 30.89 -4.27
N ALA A 11 -0.91 30.56 -3.60
CA ALA A 11 0.35 30.26 -4.30
C ALA A 11 0.21 29.00 -5.18
N ARG A 12 -0.34 27.92 -4.62
CA ARG A 12 -0.59 26.67 -5.37
C ARG A 12 -1.57 26.87 -6.52
N ALA A 13 -2.59 27.69 -6.32
CA ALA A 13 -3.54 28.07 -7.38
C ALA A 13 -2.86 28.91 -8.47
N ALA A 14 -1.96 29.83 -8.10
CA ALA A 14 -1.17 30.59 -9.07
C ALA A 14 -0.22 29.70 -9.86
N ASP A 15 0.34 28.64 -9.24
CA ASP A 15 1.19 27.63 -9.88
C ASP A 15 0.41 26.60 -10.73
N GLY A 16 -0.91 26.49 -10.54
CA GLY A 16 -1.75 25.51 -11.23
C GLY A 16 -1.61 24.08 -10.66
N THR A 17 -1.11 23.95 -9.44
CA THR A 17 -0.86 22.66 -8.76
C THR A 17 -1.95 22.29 -7.76
N LEU A 18 -2.98 23.14 -7.64
CA LEU A 18 -4.10 22.90 -6.73
C LEU A 18 -5.08 21.88 -7.31
N ASP A 19 -5.52 20.92 -6.50
CA ASP A 19 -6.52 19.94 -6.92
C ASP A 19 -7.88 20.58 -7.23
N ALA A 20 -8.71 19.87 -7.99
CA ALA A 20 -9.99 20.37 -8.48
C ALA A 20 -10.96 20.72 -7.34
N GLU A 21 -10.98 19.96 -6.25
CA GLU A 21 -11.91 20.19 -5.13
C GLU A 21 -11.51 21.45 -4.36
N ARG A 22 -10.23 21.59 -3.99
CA ARG A 22 -9.73 22.80 -3.34
C ARG A 22 -9.85 24.02 -4.24
N SER A 23 -9.71 23.86 -5.55
CA SER A 23 -9.91 24.96 -6.53
C SER A 23 -11.35 25.47 -6.51
N ARG A 24 -12.36 24.59 -6.46
CA ARG A 24 -13.78 24.98 -6.35
C ARG A 24 -14.07 25.69 -5.03
N VAL A 25 -13.53 25.16 -3.92
CA VAL A 25 -13.70 25.77 -2.59
C VAL A 25 -13.10 27.17 -2.55
N LEU A 26 -11.91 27.34 -3.14
CA LEU A 26 -11.22 28.63 -3.25
C LEU A 26 -12.00 29.60 -4.15
N ALA A 27 -12.48 29.15 -5.31
CA ALA A 27 -13.29 29.98 -6.22
C ALA A 27 -14.55 30.54 -5.54
N ARG A 28 -15.30 29.70 -4.82
CA ARG A 28 -16.49 30.13 -4.08
C ARG A 28 -16.19 31.20 -3.01
N HIS A 29 -15.04 31.11 -2.35
CA HIS A 29 -14.63 32.16 -1.41
C HIS A 29 -14.24 33.45 -2.14
N MET A 30 -13.54 33.31 -3.26
CA MET A 30 -13.15 34.43 -4.10
C MET A 30 -14.33 35.14 -4.73
N ASP A 31 -15.50 34.53 -4.90
CA ASP A 31 -16.71 35.26 -5.33
C ASP A 31 -17.10 36.35 -4.33
N GLY A 32 -16.94 36.09 -3.03
CA GLY A 32 -17.29 37.01 -1.94
C GLY A 32 -16.15 37.89 -1.42
N CYS A 33 -14.88 37.54 -1.68
CA CYS A 33 -13.71 38.20 -1.08
C CYS A 33 -12.83 38.89 -2.13
N THR A 34 -12.83 40.22 -2.16
CA THR A 34 -11.97 41.04 -3.03
C THR A 34 -10.49 40.94 -2.70
N ASP A 35 -10.14 40.82 -1.42
CA ASP A 35 -8.74 40.80 -0.98
C ASP A 35 -8.02 39.52 -1.40
N CYS A 36 -8.68 38.36 -1.29
CA CYS A 36 -8.13 37.10 -1.78
C CYS A 36 -7.98 37.07 -3.31
N ARG A 37 -8.90 37.72 -4.06
CA ARG A 37 -8.74 37.88 -5.51
C ARG A 37 -7.50 38.71 -5.86
N ARG A 38 -7.32 39.85 -5.20
CA ARG A 38 -6.14 40.71 -5.41
C ARG A 38 -4.84 40.00 -5.04
N ALA A 39 -4.85 39.23 -3.95
CA ALA A 39 -3.72 38.43 -3.54
C ALA A 39 -3.38 37.34 -4.58
N LEU A 40 -4.38 36.67 -5.16
CA LEU A 40 -4.15 35.71 -6.25
C LEU A 40 -3.54 36.35 -7.49
N ASP A 41 -4.03 37.52 -7.89
CA ASP A 41 -3.51 38.25 -9.04
C ASP A 41 -2.05 38.68 -8.81
N MET A 42 -1.70 39.09 -7.59
CA MET A 42 -0.32 39.37 -7.21
C MET A 42 0.58 38.13 -7.34
N GLN A 43 0.11 36.95 -6.88
CA GLN A 43 0.87 35.70 -7.03
C GLN A 43 1.07 35.32 -8.50
N ARG A 44 0.06 35.54 -9.36
CA ARG A 44 0.16 35.29 -10.80
C ARG A 44 1.16 36.23 -11.47
N ALA A 45 1.12 37.53 -11.14
CA ALA A 45 2.08 38.50 -11.64
C ALA A 45 3.51 38.14 -11.22
N LEU A 46 3.71 37.71 -9.97
CA LEU A 46 5.01 37.25 -9.48
C LEU A 46 5.49 36.01 -10.25
N ARG A 47 4.60 35.03 -10.46
CA ARG A 47 4.90 33.83 -11.26
C ARG A 47 5.37 34.22 -12.66
N GLU A 48 4.66 35.10 -13.34
CA GLU A 48 5.01 35.56 -14.69
C GLU A 48 6.43 36.15 -14.73
N VAL A 49 6.74 37.06 -13.79
CA VAL A 49 8.08 37.67 -13.66
C VAL A 49 9.16 36.62 -13.41
N LEU A 50 8.88 35.62 -12.57
CA LEU A 50 9.84 34.55 -12.27
C LEU A 50 10.05 33.62 -13.47
N THR A 51 8.98 33.27 -14.18
CA THR A 51 9.03 32.39 -15.36
C THR A 51 9.64 33.07 -16.59
N ALA A 52 9.59 34.41 -16.65
CA ALA A 52 10.21 35.16 -17.75
C ALA A 52 11.75 35.19 -17.68
N ARG A 53 12.37 34.69 -16.60
CA ARG A 53 13.83 34.63 -16.52
C ARG A 53 14.40 33.59 -17.49
N PRO A 54 15.58 33.86 -18.09
CA PRO A 54 16.26 32.88 -18.91
C PRO A 54 16.63 31.64 -18.09
N GLU A 55 16.45 30.47 -18.69
CA GLU A 55 16.91 29.21 -18.11
C GLU A 55 18.43 29.24 -17.96
N ALA A 56 18.90 29.03 -16.72
CA ALA A 56 20.32 28.92 -16.44
C ALA A 56 20.80 27.49 -16.73
N PRO A 57 22.00 27.30 -17.30
CA PRO A 57 22.56 25.97 -17.50
C PRO A 57 22.79 25.28 -16.15
N VAL A 58 22.27 24.06 -16.02
CA VAL A 58 22.44 23.26 -14.80
C VAL A 58 23.86 22.66 -14.77
N PRO A 59 24.64 22.83 -13.69
CA PRO A 59 25.97 22.25 -13.58
C PRO A 59 25.96 20.71 -13.68
N LEU A 60 27.00 20.15 -14.32
CA LEU A 60 27.20 18.70 -14.34
C LEU A 60 27.25 18.14 -12.91
N GLY A 61 26.53 17.04 -12.68
CA GLY A 61 26.43 16.40 -11.37
C GLY A 61 25.53 17.13 -10.35
N PHE A 62 24.77 18.16 -10.74
CA PHE A 62 23.80 18.81 -9.86
C PHE A 62 22.79 17.81 -9.28
N ALA A 63 22.15 17.00 -10.13
CA ALA A 63 21.20 15.99 -9.68
C ALA A 63 21.83 14.99 -8.69
N ALA A 64 23.06 14.55 -8.94
CA ALA A 64 23.78 13.65 -8.04
C ALA A 64 24.03 14.29 -6.66
N ARG A 65 24.43 15.57 -6.63
CA ARG A 65 24.62 16.31 -5.37
C ARG A 65 23.32 16.53 -4.62
N VAL A 66 22.23 16.86 -5.33
CA VAL A 66 20.89 17.01 -4.72
C VAL A 66 20.44 15.70 -4.10
N MET A 67 20.50 14.60 -4.85
CA MET A 67 20.12 13.27 -4.34
C MET A 67 20.97 12.84 -3.14
N ALA A 68 22.27 13.14 -3.15
CA ALA A 68 23.16 12.86 -2.01
C ALA A 68 22.88 13.75 -0.79
N SER A 69 22.22 14.89 -0.96
CA SER A 69 21.88 15.82 0.14
C SER A 69 20.51 15.55 0.78
N LEU A 70 19.70 14.67 0.20
CA LEU A 70 18.39 14.34 0.76
C LEU A 70 18.57 13.51 2.05
N PRO A 71 17.86 13.87 3.13
CA PRO A 71 17.94 13.11 4.37
C PRO A 71 17.43 11.68 4.15
N GLU A 72 18.18 10.70 4.65
CA GLU A 72 17.89 9.26 4.52
C GLU A 72 16.48 8.87 5.00
N ARG A 73 15.82 9.72 5.79
CA ARG A 73 14.45 9.50 6.28
C ARG A 73 13.39 9.53 5.17
N GLU A 74 13.63 10.19 4.04
CA GLU A 74 12.69 10.24 2.91
C GLU A 74 12.95 9.15 1.86
N LEU A 75 14.19 8.65 1.76
CA LEU A 75 14.56 7.56 0.84
C LEU A 75 14.56 6.18 1.50
N GLY A 76 14.83 6.10 2.81
CA GLY A 76 15.30 4.88 3.46
C GLY A 76 14.27 3.78 3.67
N ALA A 77 13.00 4.11 3.89
CA ALA A 77 11.98 3.08 4.10
C ALA A 77 11.66 2.33 2.80
N ALA A 78 11.60 3.04 1.67
CA ALA A 78 11.29 2.45 0.37
C ALA A 78 12.54 1.93 -0.37
N ALA A 79 13.68 2.61 -0.25
CA ALA A 79 14.90 2.17 -0.92
C ALA A 79 15.46 0.88 -0.32
N GLY A 80 15.40 0.68 1.00
CA GLY A 80 15.97 -0.50 1.66
C GLY A 80 15.31 -1.83 1.25
N TRP A 81 13.98 -1.90 1.18
CA TRP A 81 13.28 -3.11 0.76
C TRP A 81 13.28 -3.30 -0.77
N LEU A 82 13.27 -2.21 -1.56
CA LEU A 82 13.37 -2.31 -3.03
C LEU A 82 14.77 -2.73 -3.48
N ASP A 83 15.82 -2.33 -2.76
CA ASP A 83 17.18 -2.80 -3.01
C ASP A 83 17.34 -4.29 -2.60
N ALA A 84 16.58 -4.74 -1.60
CA ALA A 84 16.42 -6.17 -1.30
C ALA A 84 15.62 -6.93 -2.40
N LEU A 85 14.64 -6.29 -3.04
CA LEU A 85 13.90 -6.81 -4.19
C LEU A 85 14.63 -6.68 -5.54
N ASN A 86 15.87 -6.19 -5.56
CA ASN A 86 16.66 -6.08 -6.78
C ASN A 86 17.17 -7.46 -7.23
N TRP A 87 16.26 -8.26 -7.79
CA TRP A 87 16.48 -9.60 -8.36
C TRP A 87 17.72 -9.65 -9.28
N ARG A 88 18.01 -8.56 -10.02
CA ARG A 88 19.21 -8.44 -10.87
C ARG A 88 20.51 -8.31 -10.07
N ALA A 89 20.49 -7.57 -8.96
CA ALA A 89 21.66 -7.45 -8.08
C ALA A 89 21.93 -8.76 -7.32
N TRP A 90 20.89 -9.46 -6.89
CA TRP A 90 21.02 -10.74 -6.18
C TRP A 90 21.49 -11.88 -7.11
N THR A 91 20.99 -11.95 -8.35
CA THR A 91 21.47 -12.94 -9.33
C THR A 91 22.94 -12.74 -9.70
N LEU A 92 23.38 -11.49 -9.89
CA LEU A 92 24.80 -11.19 -10.14
C LEU A 92 25.70 -11.50 -8.94
N ARG A 93 25.23 -11.25 -7.71
CA ARG A 93 25.99 -11.56 -6.48
C ARG A 93 26.02 -13.05 -6.15
N LEU A 94 24.99 -13.82 -6.51
CA LEU A 94 24.92 -15.26 -6.28
C LEU A 94 25.51 -16.10 -7.42
N ALA A 95 25.74 -15.53 -8.61
CA ALA A 95 26.38 -16.19 -9.73
C ALA A 95 27.69 -16.94 -9.37
N PRO A 96 28.66 -16.36 -8.62
CA PRO A 96 29.88 -17.09 -8.24
C PRO A 96 29.62 -18.24 -7.26
N VAL A 97 28.64 -18.11 -6.35
CA VAL A 97 28.27 -19.18 -5.41
C VAL A 97 27.60 -20.34 -6.15
N ALA A 98 26.65 -20.02 -7.04
CA ALA A 98 26.01 -21.01 -7.90
C ALA A 98 27.03 -21.71 -8.82
N GLY A 99 27.99 -20.97 -9.36
CA GLY A 99 29.10 -21.51 -10.15
C GLY A 99 29.98 -22.47 -9.35
N ALA A 100 30.36 -22.10 -8.12
CA ALA A 100 31.15 -22.96 -7.25
C ALA A 100 30.42 -24.24 -6.86
N LEU A 101 29.12 -24.15 -6.53
CA LEU A 101 28.28 -25.32 -6.24
C LEU A 101 28.14 -26.24 -7.46
N PHE A 102 27.94 -25.68 -8.66
CA PHE A 102 27.84 -26.45 -9.89
C PHE A 102 29.14 -27.20 -10.20
N VAL A 103 30.29 -26.53 -10.04
CA VAL A 103 31.61 -27.16 -10.22
C VAL A 103 31.86 -28.24 -9.17
N GLY A 104 31.51 -28.00 -7.90
CA GLY A 104 31.63 -28.99 -6.83
C GLY A 104 30.79 -30.25 -7.10
N ALA A 105 29.55 -30.06 -7.56
CA ALA A 105 28.67 -31.16 -7.97
C ALA A 105 29.21 -31.92 -9.19
N ALA A 106 29.69 -31.21 -10.21
CA ALA A 106 30.27 -31.83 -11.41
C ALA A 106 31.55 -32.63 -11.13
N LEU A 107 32.32 -32.24 -10.10
CA LEU A 107 33.52 -32.94 -9.64
C LEU A 107 33.23 -34.04 -8.61
N GLY A 108 31.96 -34.26 -8.24
CA GLY A 108 31.57 -35.27 -7.25
C GLY A 108 31.97 -34.95 -5.81
N ILE A 109 32.26 -33.69 -5.51
CA ILE A 109 32.57 -33.19 -4.17
C ILE A 109 31.25 -32.75 -3.52
N GLY A 110 30.42 -33.73 -3.18
CA GLY A 110 29.16 -33.52 -2.47
C GLY A 110 29.17 -34.21 -1.10
N PRO A 111 28.46 -33.67 -0.09
CA PRO A 111 28.22 -34.42 1.13
C PRO A 111 27.48 -35.71 0.76
N SER A 112 27.95 -36.85 1.26
CA SER A 112 27.25 -38.13 1.14
C SER A 112 25.86 -37.95 1.73
N THR A 113 24.84 -37.92 0.87
CA THR A 113 23.45 -37.86 1.28
C THR A 113 23.08 -39.17 1.96
N GLU A 114 23.29 -39.25 3.26
CA GLU A 114 22.37 -40.00 4.10
C GLU A 114 21.07 -39.21 4.05
N VAL A 115 20.16 -39.66 3.18
CA VAL A 115 18.80 -39.11 3.10
C VAL A 115 18.11 -39.52 4.39
N ALA A 116 18.27 -38.72 5.44
CA ALA A 116 17.34 -38.70 6.55
C ALA A 116 16.04 -38.15 5.97
N GLU A 117 15.09 -39.05 5.76
CA GLU A 117 13.73 -38.78 5.34
C GLU A 117 13.03 -38.05 6.49
N THR A 118 13.31 -36.76 6.65
CA THR A 118 12.69 -35.91 7.67
C THR A 118 11.92 -34.78 7.00
N GLY A 119 10.61 -34.75 7.25
CA GLY A 119 9.91 -33.48 7.37
C GLY A 119 8.79 -33.16 6.38
N THR A 120 8.11 -34.13 5.76
CA THR A 120 6.79 -33.86 5.14
C THR A 120 5.62 -34.23 6.05
N SER A 121 5.82 -35.09 7.06
CA SER A 121 4.78 -35.47 8.03
C SER A 121 4.56 -34.42 9.13
N GLU A 122 5.61 -33.67 9.51
CA GLU A 122 5.57 -32.78 10.68
C GLU A 122 4.58 -31.61 10.52
N PHE A 123 4.48 -31.05 9.31
CA PHE A 123 3.55 -29.95 9.03
C PHE A 123 2.09 -30.43 8.95
N SER A 124 1.84 -31.59 8.34
CA SER A 124 0.49 -32.15 8.24
C SER A 124 -0.07 -32.54 9.61
N GLU A 125 0.79 -33.00 10.51
CA GLU A 125 0.41 -33.37 11.88
C GLU A 125 0.10 -32.12 12.73
N LEU A 126 0.90 -31.05 12.58
CA LEU A 126 0.64 -29.76 13.24
C LEU A 126 -0.68 -29.13 12.79
N VAL A 127 -0.97 -29.14 11.48
CA VAL A 127 -2.20 -28.59 10.93
C VAL A 127 -3.42 -29.41 11.38
N ALA A 128 -3.31 -30.74 11.41
CA ALA A 128 -4.39 -31.61 11.89
C ALA A 128 -4.71 -31.40 13.38
N ALA A 129 -3.69 -31.17 14.21
CA ALA A 129 -3.87 -30.86 15.63
C ALA A 129 -4.63 -29.54 15.82
N TRP A 130 -4.21 -28.49 15.10
CA TRP A 130 -4.85 -27.16 15.20
C TRP A 130 -6.32 -27.18 14.76
N VAL A 131 -6.64 -27.87 13.65
CA VAL A 131 -8.02 -28.02 13.17
C VAL A 131 -8.89 -28.83 14.13
N SER A 132 -8.31 -29.80 14.84
CA SER A 132 -9.06 -30.64 15.78
C SER A 132 -9.38 -29.92 17.09
N GLU A 133 -8.52 -28.99 17.53
CA GLU A 133 -8.79 -28.14 18.70
C GLU A 133 -9.89 -27.11 18.41
N GLU A 134 -9.83 -26.43 17.25
CA GLU A 134 -10.80 -25.40 16.87
C GLU A 134 -12.21 -25.98 16.61
N ALA A 135 -12.30 -27.20 16.07
CA ALA A 135 -13.58 -27.84 15.73
C ALA A 135 -14.41 -28.28 16.94
N THR A 136 -13.84 -28.27 18.15
CA THR A 136 -14.60 -28.67 19.36
C THR A 136 -15.35 -27.53 20.04
N ASP A 137 -15.11 -26.27 19.66
CA ASP A 137 -15.74 -25.10 20.30
C ASP A 137 -16.88 -24.47 19.47
N THR A 138 -16.91 -24.70 18.15
CA THR A 138 -18.02 -24.27 17.30
C THR A 138 -19.00 -25.41 17.07
N GLY A 139 -19.95 -25.58 18.01
CA GLY A 139 -21.02 -26.56 17.98
C GLY A 139 -22.07 -26.37 16.88
N THR A 140 -21.66 -26.14 15.64
CA THR A 140 -22.53 -26.15 14.45
C THR A 140 -21.68 -26.45 13.22
N THR A 141 -21.74 -27.67 12.72
CA THR A 141 -21.25 -27.98 11.37
C THR A 141 -22.19 -28.98 10.74
N ASP A 142 -23.24 -28.45 10.11
CA ASP A 142 -23.94 -29.19 9.06
C ASP A 142 -22.93 -29.38 7.91
N PRO A 143 -22.75 -30.62 7.41
CA PRO A 143 -21.71 -30.94 6.42
C PRO A 143 -21.90 -30.21 5.08
N GLU A 144 -23.11 -29.72 4.77
CA GLU A 144 -23.38 -28.96 3.53
C GLU A 144 -22.79 -27.55 3.53
N GLU A 145 -22.69 -26.86 4.67
CA GLU A 145 -22.10 -25.50 4.73
C GLU A 145 -20.57 -25.51 4.56
N LEU A 146 -19.91 -26.55 5.07
CA LEU A 146 -18.47 -26.75 4.89
C LEU A 146 -18.11 -27.06 3.43
N GLU A 147 -18.97 -27.78 2.72
CA GLU A 147 -18.79 -28.07 1.29
C GLU A 147 -18.95 -26.78 0.45
N ALA A 148 -19.85 -25.88 0.82
CA ALA A 148 -20.04 -24.59 0.16
C ALA A 148 -18.82 -23.65 0.35
N VAL A 149 -18.30 -23.54 1.57
CA VAL A 149 -17.14 -22.68 1.88
C VAL A 149 -15.85 -23.23 1.24
N THR A 150 -15.67 -24.55 1.23
CA THR A 150 -14.49 -25.15 0.59
C THR A 150 -14.60 -25.23 -0.94
N GLY A 151 -15.82 -25.28 -1.49
CA GLY A 151 -16.09 -25.14 -2.92
C GLY A 151 -15.74 -23.75 -3.44
N LEU A 152 -16.05 -22.70 -2.66
CA LEU A 152 -15.76 -21.29 -2.99
C LEU A 152 -14.28 -21.00 -3.27
N TRP A 153 -13.38 -21.73 -2.61
CA TRP A 153 -11.93 -21.60 -2.82
C TRP A 153 -11.38 -22.51 -3.93
N ARG A 154 -12.13 -23.54 -4.33
CA ARG A 154 -11.66 -24.55 -5.29
C ARG A 154 -11.99 -24.19 -6.74
N ASP A 155 -13.11 -23.53 -6.98
CA ASP A 155 -13.53 -23.06 -8.31
C ASP A 155 -13.59 -21.53 -8.33
N GLY A 156 -12.41 -20.90 -8.37
CA GLY A 156 -12.25 -19.43 -8.39
C GLY A 156 -12.52 -18.79 -9.74
N ASP A 157 -13.65 -19.07 -10.38
CA ASP A 157 -14.09 -18.37 -11.60
C ASP A 157 -15.59 -18.04 -11.48
N GLU A 158 -15.91 -16.74 -11.55
CA GLU A 158 -17.22 -16.09 -11.34
C GLU A 158 -17.74 -15.94 -9.90
N LEU A 159 -17.04 -15.09 -9.13
CA LEU A 159 -17.63 -14.39 -7.99
C LEU A 159 -18.38 -13.14 -8.48
N THR A 160 -19.71 -13.15 -8.42
CA THR A 160 -20.52 -11.93 -8.54
C THR A 160 -20.43 -11.11 -7.25
N ASP A 161 -20.28 -9.79 -7.38
CA ASP A 161 -20.01 -8.85 -6.27
C ASP A 161 -20.99 -8.97 -5.08
N ASP A 162 -22.23 -9.41 -5.33
CA ASP A 162 -23.27 -9.52 -4.30
C ASP A 162 -22.99 -10.62 -3.25
N LEU A 163 -22.35 -11.74 -3.63
CA LEU A 163 -22.06 -12.85 -2.72
C LEU A 163 -20.89 -12.54 -1.77
N LEU A 164 -19.99 -11.66 -2.22
CA LEU A 164 -18.82 -11.24 -1.45
C LEU A 164 -19.21 -10.26 -0.34
N ILE A 165 -20.27 -9.48 -0.54
CA ILE A 165 -20.81 -8.54 0.46
C ILE A 165 -21.53 -9.30 1.58
N ASP A 166 -22.33 -10.33 1.27
CA ASP A 166 -23.05 -11.10 2.30
C ASP A 166 -22.10 -11.90 3.22
N VAL A 167 -21.02 -12.47 2.67
CA VAL A 167 -20.00 -13.15 3.48
C VAL A 167 -19.23 -12.17 4.38
N LEU A 168 -18.98 -10.95 3.89
CA LEU A 168 -18.32 -9.92 4.70
C LEU A 168 -19.23 -9.39 5.82
N LEU A 169 -20.55 -9.34 5.60
CA LEU A 169 -21.53 -8.87 6.58
C LEU A 169 -21.95 -9.94 7.60
N ALA A 170 -21.85 -11.23 7.26
CA ALA A 170 -22.10 -12.34 8.19
C ALA A 170 -21.01 -12.48 9.28
N GLY A 171 -19.86 -11.82 9.11
CA GLY A 171 -18.76 -11.79 10.09
C GLY A 171 -18.95 -10.81 11.25
N GLU A 172 -20.02 -9.99 11.28
CA GLU A 172 -20.30 -9.11 12.42
C GLU A 172 -21.33 -9.76 13.37
N PRO A 173 -20.95 -10.12 14.62
CA PRO A 173 -21.92 -10.55 15.61
C PRO A 173 -22.82 -9.37 15.97
N SER A 174 -24.06 -9.38 15.49
CA SER A 174 -25.08 -8.42 15.87
C SER A 174 -25.38 -8.53 17.37
N GLY A 175 -24.81 -7.64 18.17
CA GLY A 175 -25.17 -7.44 19.57
C GLY A 175 -26.60 -6.92 19.71
N PRO A 176 -27.33 -7.25 20.80
CA PRO A 176 -28.75 -6.93 20.93
C PRO A 176 -29.00 -5.41 21.09
N PRO A 177 -30.15 -4.89 20.63
CA PRO A 177 -30.51 -3.49 20.83
C PRO A 177 -30.79 -3.20 22.31
N SER A 178 -29.88 -2.45 22.93
CA SER A 178 -30.02 -1.81 24.24
C SER A 178 -30.62 -0.42 24.06
N GLY A 179 -31.82 -0.18 24.60
CA GLY A 179 -32.36 1.18 24.76
C GLY A 179 -33.88 1.29 24.62
N ALA A 180 -34.59 1.04 25.72
CA ALA A 180 -35.96 1.49 25.93
C ALA A 180 -36.00 3.02 26.11
N ASP A 181 -36.96 3.71 25.48
CA ASP A 181 -37.94 4.56 26.18
C ASP A 181 -38.93 5.18 25.17
N GLU A 182 -40.10 4.54 25.02
CA GLU A 182 -41.31 5.20 24.52
C GLU A 182 -42.45 4.83 25.47
N ALA A 183 -42.73 5.71 26.44
CA ALA A 183 -43.95 5.67 27.23
C ALA A 183 -44.38 7.09 27.64
N ALA A 184 -45.33 7.61 26.85
CA ALA A 184 -46.45 8.46 27.26
C ALA A 184 -46.17 9.78 28.01
N ARG A 185 -46.28 10.89 27.28
CA ARG A 185 -47.08 12.07 27.67
C ARG A 185 -47.46 12.92 26.48
#